data_AF-W1P733-F1
#
_entry.id   AF-W1P733-F1
#
_cell.length_a   1.000
_cell.length_b   1.000
_cell.length_c   1.000
_cell.angle_alpha   90.00
_cell.angle_beta   90.00
_cell.angle_gamma   90.00
#
_symmetry.space_group_name_H-M   'P 1'
#
loop_
_entity.id
_entity.type
_entity.pdbx_description
1 polymer ?
#
loop_
_entity_poly.entity_id
_entity_poly.type
_entity_poly.pdbx_seq_one_letter_code
_entity_poly.pdbx_strand_id
1 'polypeptide(L)'
;MTAFALGRLWEEGQEVLMERVRIVQIDTISMPQSGSQEGAPHLSPVEAARVACDVLVDRLSPVKVNMMEKTYGVSWDALVSQAYLQSVNMSASVCWVPDSSSNQYLNFGAAASEVEINLLTGATMILRTDIIYDCGKSLNPAVDLGQIEGAFVQGIGFFVLEEHVVNSDGMVTSDPNVDTIPKQFNIEILSSGHHKNRVLSSKVSVHCAIREAIKELQYYSNSSNENCSSTSAIFRMDTPATMDVVKRLCGLDNVERYLQSLVDRP
;
A
#
# COMPACT_ATOMS: atom_id res chain seq x y z
N MET A 1 -9.04 7.30 -15.86
CA MET A 1 -10.51 7.16 -15.74
C MET A 1 -11.26 8.05 -16.73
N THR A 2 -11.02 9.36 -16.77
CA THR A 2 -11.69 10.31 -17.67
C THR A 2 -11.65 9.89 -19.15
N ALA A 3 -10.45 9.61 -19.70
CA ALA A 3 -10.32 9.17 -21.09
C ALA A 3 -11.03 7.82 -21.35
N PHE A 4 -11.04 6.92 -20.37
CA PHE A 4 -11.77 5.65 -20.46
C PHE A 4 -13.29 5.87 -20.49
N ALA A 5 -13.82 6.74 -19.63
CA ALA A 5 -15.24 7.05 -19.59
C ALA A 5 -15.72 7.76 -20.87
N LEU A 6 -14.94 8.73 -21.36
CA LEU A 6 -15.22 9.43 -22.63
C LEU A 6 -14.97 8.55 -23.86
N GLY A 7 -14.10 7.55 -23.76
CA GLY A 7 -13.84 6.56 -24.81
C GLY A 7 -15.09 5.79 -25.26
N ARG A 8 -16.14 5.73 -24.44
CA ARG A 8 -17.46 5.19 -24.84
C ARG A 8 -18.08 5.95 -26.02
N LEU A 9 -17.75 7.23 -26.19
CA LEU A 9 -18.16 8.01 -27.36
C LEU A 9 -17.25 7.80 -28.56
N TRP A 10 -16.02 7.31 -28.39
CA TRP A 10 -15.04 7.19 -29.45
C TRP A 10 -14.05 6.04 -29.18
N GLU A 11 -14.50 4.82 -29.48
CA GLU A 11 -13.75 3.58 -29.17
C GLU A 11 -12.43 3.49 -29.96
N GLU A 12 -12.41 3.96 -31.20
CA GLU A 12 -11.22 3.92 -32.08
C GLU A 12 -10.11 4.91 -31.66
N GLY A 13 -10.43 5.91 -30.81
CA GLY A 13 -9.53 7.01 -30.45
C GLY A 13 -9.12 7.04 -28.98
N GLN A 14 -9.30 5.94 -28.24
CA GLN A 14 -9.12 5.94 -26.78
C GLN A 14 -7.70 6.31 -26.33
N GLU A 15 -6.67 5.90 -27.09
CA GLU A 15 -5.28 6.29 -26.84
C GLU A 15 -5.05 7.78 -27.10
N VAL A 16 -5.63 8.32 -28.17
CA VAL A 16 -5.56 9.75 -28.53
C VAL A 16 -6.27 10.61 -27.47
N LEU A 17 -7.34 10.10 -26.87
CA LEU A 17 -8.03 10.78 -25.78
C LEU A 17 -7.16 10.90 -24.53
N MET A 18 -6.30 9.93 -24.22
CA MET A 18 -5.39 10.01 -23.07
C MET A 18 -4.41 11.19 -23.22
N GLU A 19 -3.89 11.45 -24.41
CA GLU A 19 -2.97 12.57 -24.68
C GLU A 19 -3.67 13.94 -24.63
N ARG A 20 -4.98 13.96 -24.89
CA ARG A 20 -5.79 15.19 -24.91
C ARG A 20 -6.33 15.57 -23.54
N VAL A 21 -6.43 14.64 -22.59
CA VAL A 21 -6.86 14.92 -21.23
C VAL A 21 -5.70 15.50 -20.42
N ARG A 22 -5.94 16.65 -19.78
CA ARG A 22 -4.99 17.29 -18.87
C ARG A 22 -5.64 17.48 -17.51
N ILE A 23 -4.86 17.18 -16.46
CA ILE A 23 -5.23 17.47 -15.08
C ILE A 23 -4.57 18.79 -14.70
N VAL A 24 -5.37 19.76 -14.29
CA VAL A 24 -4.90 21.04 -13.75
C VAL A 24 -4.77 20.91 -12.24
N GLN A 25 -3.92 21.73 -11.64
CA GLN A 25 -3.77 21.81 -10.19
C GLN A 25 -5.13 21.97 -9.49
N ILE A 26 -5.27 21.30 -8.34
CA ILE A 26 -6.46 21.40 -7.49
C ILE A 26 -6.39 22.73 -6.74
N ASP A 27 -7.40 23.57 -6.91
CA ASP A 27 -7.54 24.84 -6.21
C ASP A 27 -8.93 24.95 -5.60
N THR A 28 -9.06 25.67 -4.49
CA THR A 28 -10.35 25.87 -3.80
C THR A 28 -11.35 26.67 -4.61
N ILE A 29 -10.90 27.36 -5.68
CA ILE A 29 -11.74 28.06 -6.64
C ILE A 29 -12.41 27.08 -7.61
N SER A 30 -11.68 26.06 -8.07
CA SER A 30 -12.18 25.08 -9.05
C SER A 30 -12.93 23.92 -8.37
N MET A 31 -12.54 23.56 -7.15
CA MET A 31 -13.17 22.52 -6.34
C MET A 31 -13.45 23.03 -4.92
N PRO A 32 -14.57 23.76 -4.70
CA PRO A 32 -14.96 24.19 -3.38
C PRO A 32 -15.37 22.98 -2.52
N GLN A 33 -15.12 23.07 -1.21
CA GLN A 33 -15.54 22.08 -0.22
C GLN A 33 -14.99 20.66 -0.43
N SER A 34 -13.79 20.52 -1.00
CA SER A 34 -13.09 19.24 -1.04
C SER A 34 -12.74 18.75 0.37
N GLY A 35 -12.97 17.47 0.66
CA GLY A 35 -12.55 16.83 1.91
C GLY A 35 -11.03 16.59 1.98
N SER A 36 -10.54 16.16 3.15
CA SER A 36 -9.14 15.73 3.30
C SER A 36 -8.85 14.51 2.41
N GLN A 37 -7.70 14.50 1.73
CA GLN A 37 -7.25 13.36 0.92
C GLN A 37 -6.48 12.34 1.78
N GLU A 38 -6.94 12.07 3.00
CA GLU A 38 -6.29 11.16 3.94
C GLU A 38 -7.09 9.86 4.10
N GLY A 39 -6.42 8.72 4.01
CA GLY A 39 -7.00 7.39 4.20
C GLY A 39 -7.67 6.79 2.96
N ALA A 40 -8.18 5.56 3.10
CA ALA A 40 -8.61 4.72 1.99
C ALA A 40 -9.63 5.29 0.96
N PRO A 41 -10.51 6.28 1.23
CA PRO A 41 -11.43 6.78 0.19
C PRO A 41 -10.78 7.76 -0.81
N HIS A 42 -9.49 7.61 -1.11
CA HIS A 42 -8.77 8.36 -2.17
C HIS A 42 -9.40 8.21 -3.57
N LEU A 43 -10.28 7.23 -3.79
CA LEU A 43 -10.97 6.99 -5.06
C LEU A 43 -12.25 7.82 -5.24
N SER A 44 -12.72 8.55 -4.22
CA SER A 44 -13.91 9.41 -4.34
C SER A 44 -13.83 10.46 -5.46
N PRO A 45 -12.67 11.11 -5.74
CA PRO A 45 -12.55 12.04 -6.87
C PRO A 45 -12.56 11.31 -8.21
N VAL A 46 -12.09 10.07 -8.25
CA VAL A 46 -12.08 9.23 -9.47
C VAL A 46 -13.51 8.88 -9.87
N GLU A 47 -14.36 8.54 -8.90
CA GLU A 47 -15.77 8.27 -9.12
C GLU A 47 -16.55 9.54 -9.49
N ALA A 48 -16.27 10.66 -8.81
CA ALA A 48 -16.84 11.96 -9.19
C ALA A 48 -16.50 12.34 -10.64
N ALA A 49 -15.25 12.15 -11.06
CA ALA A 49 -14.82 12.37 -12.43
C ALA A 49 -15.52 11.42 -13.42
N ARG A 50 -15.74 10.16 -13.04
CA ARG A 50 -16.49 9.18 -13.85
C ARG A 50 -17.93 9.63 -14.06
N VAL A 51 -18.63 10.04 -13.01
CA VAL A 51 -20.02 10.52 -13.09
C VAL A 51 -20.11 11.82 -13.89
N ALA A 52 -19.16 12.74 -13.74
CA ALA A 52 -19.09 13.94 -14.56
C ALA A 52 -18.90 13.61 -16.05
N CYS A 53 -18.08 12.61 -16.37
CA CYS A 53 -17.93 12.12 -17.74
C CYS A 53 -19.22 11.48 -18.26
N ASP A 54 -19.92 10.68 -17.46
CA ASP A 54 -21.20 10.08 -17.86
C ASP A 54 -22.22 11.16 -18.26
N VAL A 55 -22.30 12.26 -17.50
CA VAL A 55 -23.16 13.41 -17.85
C VAL A 55 -22.78 14.02 -19.20
N LEU A 56 -21.48 14.12 -19.52
CA LEU A 56 -21.04 14.59 -20.84
C LEU A 56 -21.35 13.59 -21.95
N VAL A 57 -21.19 12.29 -21.67
CA VAL A 57 -21.53 11.20 -22.60
C VAL A 57 -23.02 11.25 -22.94
N ASP A 58 -23.90 11.40 -21.95
CA ASP A 58 -25.35 11.49 -22.16
C ASP A 58 -25.73 12.68 -23.04
N ARG A 59 -25.07 13.83 -22.87
CA ARG A 59 -25.31 15.05 -23.67
C ARG A 59 -24.79 14.95 -25.11
N LEU A 60 -23.65 14.28 -25.31
CA LEU A 60 -22.99 14.17 -26.62
C LEU A 60 -23.47 12.99 -27.45
N SER A 61 -24.04 11.96 -26.81
CA SER A 61 -24.63 10.79 -27.49
C SER A 61 -25.65 11.15 -28.58
N PRO A 62 -26.67 12.01 -28.34
CA PRO A 62 -27.63 12.37 -29.40
C PRO A 62 -26.98 13.12 -30.56
N VAL A 63 -25.95 13.94 -30.29
CA VAL A 63 -25.20 14.66 -31.32
C VAL A 63 -24.45 13.67 -32.22
N LYS A 64 -23.78 12.70 -31.59
CA LYS A 64 -23.04 11.64 -32.30
C LYS A 64 -23.96 10.82 -33.19
N VAL A 65 -25.13 10.41 -32.71
CA VAL A 65 -26.11 9.62 -33.49
C VAL A 65 -26.57 10.40 -34.72
N ASN A 66 -26.96 11.67 -34.56
CA ASN A 66 -27.39 12.52 -35.68
C ASN A 66 -26.28 12.75 -36.72
N MET A 67 -25.01 12.78 -36.30
CA MET A 67 -23.87 12.88 -37.23
C MET A 67 -23.59 11.56 -37.96
N MET A 68 -23.70 10.43 -37.26
CA MET A 68 -23.52 9.10 -37.84
C MET A 68 -24.60 8.77 -38.89
N GLU A 69 -25.82 9.28 -38.70
CA GLU A 69 -26.88 9.16 -39.72
C GLU A 69 -26.54 9.89 -41.03
N LYS A 70 -25.66 10.89 -40.99
CA LYS A 70 -25.30 11.73 -42.15
C LYS A 70 -23.92 11.43 -42.74
N THR A 71 -23.04 10.79 -41.97
CA THR A 71 -21.62 10.64 -42.31
C THR A 71 -21.06 9.33 -41.77
N TYR A 72 -20.21 8.64 -42.54
CA TYR A 72 -19.52 7.42 -42.09
C TYR A 72 -18.26 7.81 -41.30
N GLY A 73 -18.32 7.66 -39.97
CA GLY A 73 -17.23 7.96 -39.05
C GLY A 73 -17.27 9.40 -38.51
N VAL A 74 -17.11 9.55 -37.20
CA VAL A 74 -17.14 10.85 -36.52
C VAL A 74 -15.82 11.02 -35.76
N SER A 75 -15.01 12.00 -36.17
CA SER A 75 -13.83 12.38 -35.39
C SER A 75 -14.25 13.15 -34.14
N TRP A 76 -13.45 13.08 -33.07
CA TRP A 76 -13.72 13.81 -31.84
C TRP A 76 -13.84 15.31 -32.05
N ASP A 77 -12.97 15.89 -32.88
CA ASP A 77 -12.96 17.32 -33.17
C ASP A 77 -14.24 17.75 -33.92
N ALA A 78 -14.75 16.90 -34.82
CA ALA A 78 -16.01 17.14 -35.51
C ALA A 78 -17.21 17.02 -34.55
N LEU A 79 -17.19 16.05 -33.64
CA LEU A 79 -18.23 15.89 -32.61
C LEU A 79 -18.31 17.11 -31.69
N VAL A 80 -17.16 17.58 -31.19
CA VAL A 80 -17.08 18.76 -30.32
C VAL A 80 -17.54 20.01 -31.05
N SER A 81 -17.10 20.19 -32.31
CA SER A 81 -17.51 21.33 -33.14
C SER A 81 -19.02 21.33 -33.38
N GLN A 82 -19.61 20.16 -33.65
CA GLN A 82 -21.05 20.05 -33.84
C GLN A 82 -21.84 20.29 -32.56
N ALA A 83 -21.37 19.77 -31.42
CA ALA A 83 -21.98 20.01 -30.11
C ALA A 83 -21.97 21.50 -29.75
N TYR A 84 -20.88 22.20 -30.09
CA TYR A 84 -20.79 23.65 -29.94
C TYR A 84 -21.83 24.39 -30.80
N LEU A 85 -21.97 24.02 -32.08
CA LEU A 85 -22.98 24.61 -32.97
C LEU A 85 -24.42 24.37 -32.48
N GLN A 86 -24.66 23.24 -31.82
CA GLN A 86 -25.95 22.90 -31.22
C GLN A 86 -26.15 23.48 -29.81
N SER A 87 -25.22 24.32 -29.33
CA SER A 87 -25.26 24.95 -28.01
C SER A 87 -25.38 23.94 -26.86
N VAL A 88 -24.79 22.75 -27.01
CA VAL A 88 -24.76 21.72 -25.96
C VAL A 88 -23.74 22.12 -24.90
N ASN A 89 -24.14 22.06 -23.63
CA ASN A 89 -23.24 22.35 -22.51
C ASN A 89 -22.18 21.24 -22.33
N MET A 90 -20.93 21.56 -22.65
CA MET A 90 -19.77 20.66 -22.55
C MET A 90 -18.99 20.76 -21.22
N SER A 91 -19.56 21.45 -20.22
CA SER A 91 -19.03 21.50 -18.85
C SER A 91 -19.92 20.73 -17.89
N ALA A 92 -19.31 19.94 -17.00
CA ALA A 92 -20.02 19.17 -15.98
C ALA A 92 -19.25 19.23 -14.66
N SER A 93 -19.98 19.53 -13.58
CA SER A 93 -19.49 19.51 -12.20
C SER A 93 -20.42 18.64 -11.38
N VAL A 94 -19.85 17.73 -10.59
CA VAL A 94 -20.59 16.75 -9.79
C VAL A 94 -20.00 16.69 -8.40
N CYS A 95 -20.87 16.69 -7.39
CA CYS A 95 -20.50 16.29 -6.04
C CYS A 95 -20.91 14.84 -5.86
N TRP A 96 -19.93 13.95 -5.71
CA TRP A 96 -20.19 12.54 -5.42
C TRP A 96 -19.95 12.29 -3.94
N VAL A 97 -20.97 11.75 -3.27
CA VAL A 97 -20.89 11.37 -1.86
C VAL A 97 -21.02 9.85 -1.79
N PRO A 98 -20.05 9.15 -1.20
CA PRO A 98 -20.16 7.72 -0.99
C PRO A 98 -21.37 7.37 -0.10
N ASP A 99 -22.07 6.28 -0.44
CA ASP A 99 -23.11 5.73 0.43
C ASP A 99 -22.53 5.35 1.80
N SER A 100 -23.34 5.43 2.86
CA SER A 100 -22.89 5.09 4.22
C SER A 100 -22.36 3.66 4.38
N SER A 101 -22.79 2.74 3.51
CA SER A 101 -22.30 1.35 3.43
C SER A 101 -20.93 1.22 2.75
N SER A 102 -20.47 2.22 2.00
CA SER A 102 -19.17 2.19 1.32
C SER A 102 -17.97 2.22 2.27
N ASN A 103 -18.18 2.55 3.55
CA ASN A 103 -17.18 2.42 4.61
C ASN A 103 -17.00 0.97 5.10
N GLN A 104 -17.74 0.00 4.54
CA GLN A 104 -17.78 -1.38 5.01
C GLN A 104 -17.06 -2.37 4.07
N TYR A 105 -15.97 -1.96 3.40
CA TYR A 105 -15.09 -2.92 2.75
C TYR A 105 -13.77 -3.04 3.51
N LEU A 106 -13.31 -4.28 3.65
CA LEU A 106 -12.03 -4.62 4.25
C LEU A 106 -11.12 -5.11 3.13
N ASN A 107 -9.90 -4.56 3.08
CA ASN A 107 -8.84 -5.11 2.25
C ASN A 107 -8.13 -6.22 3.03
N PHE A 108 -7.69 -7.24 2.30
CA PHE A 108 -7.03 -8.40 2.90
C PHE A 108 -5.63 -8.56 2.36
N GLY A 109 -4.72 -8.99 3.21
CA GLY A 109 -3.38 -9.32 2.80
C GLY A 109 -2.65 -10.11 3.86
N ALA A 110 -1.64 -10.83 3.43
CA ALA A 110 -0.74 -11.58 4.27
C ALA A 110 0.69 -11.28 3.83
N ALA A 111 1.60 -11.22 4.80
CA ALA A 111 3.01 -11.05 4.54
C ALA A 111 3.80 -12.09 5.34
N ALA A 112 4.80 -12.67 4.72
CA ALA A 112 5.80 -13.52 5.36
C ALA A 112 7.18 -12.89 5.17
N SER A 113 7.97 -12.85 6.23
CA SER A 113 9.33 -12.30 6.18
C SER A 113 10.31 -13.26 6.83
N GLU A 114 11.43 -13.43 6.17
CA GLU A 114 12.61 -14.14 6.66
C GLU A 114 13.67 -13.13 7.07
N VAL A 115 14.18 -13.27 8.29
CA VAL A 115 15.17 -12.37 8.88
C VAL A 115 16.35 -13.16 9.42
N GLU A 116 17.54 -12.62 9.22
CA GLU A 116 18.78 -13.09 9.81
C GLU A 116 19.23 -12.10 10.89
N ILE A 117 19.63 -12.62 12.05
CA ILE A 117 20.10 -11.80 13.17
C ILE A 117 21.56 -12.14 13.43
N ASN A 118 22.42 -11.12 13.36
CA ASN A 118 23.80 -11.26 13.82
C ASN A 118 23.82 -11.22 15.35
N LEU A 119 24.07 -12.36 15.98
CA LEU A 119 24.08 -12.48 17.45
C LEU A 119 25.19 -11.65 18.13
N LEU A 120 26.28 -11.34 17.42
CA LEU A 120 27.39 -10.54 17.98
C LEU A 120 27.02 -9.06 18.05
N THR A 121 26.39 -8.53 17.01
CA THR A 121 26.11 -7.08 16.89
C THR A 121 24.66 -6.72 17.20
N GLY A 122 23.73 -7.67 17.10
CA GLY A 122 22.28 -7.42 17.12
C GLY A 122 21.73 -6.94 15.78
N ALA A 123 22.56 -6.84 14.73
CA ALA A 123 22.13 -6.36 13.43
C ALA A 123 21.14 -7.34 12.80
N THR A 124 20.00 -6.82 12.35
CA THR A 124 18.94 -7.57 11.68
C THR A 124 19.00 -7.31 10.18
N MET A 125 18.94 -8.38 9.39
CA MET A 125 18.91 -8.32 7.93
C MET A 125 17.67 -9.03 7.43
N ILE A 126 16.88 -8.37 6.58
CA ILE A 126 15.69 -8.97 5.99
C ILE A 126 16.13 -9.68 4.71
N LEU A 127 16.11 -11.03 4.73
CA LEU A 127 16.54 -11.85 3.61
C LEU A 127 15.49 -11.85 2.51
N ARG A 128 14.24 -12.08 2.88
CA ARG A 128 13.14 -12.23 1.95
C ARG A 128 11.83 -11.76 2.58
N THR A 129 11.00 -11.12 1.77
CA THR A 129 9.60 -10.87 2.10
C THR A 129 8.71 -11.29 0.93
N ASP A 130 7.66 -12.04 1.23
CA ASP A 130 6.58 -12.36 0.30
C ASP A 130 5.28 -11.73 0.82
N ILE A 131 4.63 -10.93 -0.01
CA ILE A 131 3.34 -10.30 0.32
C ILE A 131 2.30 -10.74 -0.70
N ILE A 132 1.13 -11.11 -0.20
CA ILE A 132 -0.08 -11.29 -1.00
C ILE A 132 -1.09 -10.25 -0.53
N TYR A 133 -1.61 -9.45 -1.46
CA TYR A 133 -2.57 -8.40 -1.14
C TYR A 133 -3.76 -8.41 -2.11
N ASP A 134 -4.96 -8.50 -1.57
CA ASP A 134 -6.23 -8.42 -2.31
C ASP A 134 -6.69 -6.97 -2.35
N CYS A 135 -6.44 -6.30 -3.47
CA CYS A 135 -6.89 -4.94 -3.73
C CYS A 135 -8.23 -4.89 -4.49
N GLY A 136 -8.91 -6.04 -4.64
CA GLY A 136 -10.08 -6.15 -5.52
C GLY A 136 -9.72 -5.87 -6.98
N LYS A 137 -10.55 -5.08 -7.68
CA LYS A 137 -10.26 -4.71 -9.08
C LYS A 137 -9.37 -3.48 -9.13
N SER A 138 -8.07 -3.70 -9.25
CA SER A 138 -7.08 -2.64 -9.43
C SER A 138 -7.40 -1.75 -10.63
N LEU A 139 -7.29 -0.43 -10.45
CA LEU A 139 -7.38 0.54 -11.55
C LEU A 139 -6.03 0.69 -12.27
N ASN A 140 -4.93 0.66 -11.52
CA ASN A 140 -3.58 0.69 -12.03
C ASN A 140 -2.68 -0.19 -11.15
N PRO A 141 -2.39 -1.44 -11.58
CA PRO A 141 -1.61 -2.38 -10.78
C PRO A 141 -0.22 -1.87 -10.41
N ALA A 142 0.41 -1.04 -11.24
CA ALA A 142 1.74 -0.50 -10.96
C ALA A 142 1.71 0.53 -9.82
N VAL A 143 0.67 1.34 -9.74
CA VAL A 143 0.49 2.30 -8.64
C VAL A 143 0.16 1.56 -7.35
N ASP A 144 -0.76 0.60 -7.42
CA ASP A 144 -1.15 -0.19 -6.25
C ASP A 144 0.04 -1.00 -5.70
N LEU A 145 0.88 -1.56 -6.58
CA LEU A 145 2.13 -2.21 -6.20
C LEU A 145 3.07 -1.27 -5.46
N GLY A 146 3.34 -0.08 -6.01
CA GLY A 146 4.21 0.91 -5.37
C GLY A 146 3.69 1.40 -4.01
N GLN A 147 2.35 1.46 -3.83
CA GLN A 147 1.74 1.76 -2.54
C GLN A 147 1.99 0.64 -1.52
N ILE A 148 1.87 -0.62 -1.93
CA ILE A 148 2.14 -1.78 -1.06
C ILE A 148 3.61 -1.79 -0.64
N GLU A 149 4.53 -1.56 -1.59
CA GLU A 149 5.97 -1.49 -1.33
C GLU A 149 6.31 -0.35 -0.36
N GLY A 150 5.85 0.86 -0.64
CA GLY A 150 6.10 2.04 0.18
C GLY A 150 5.55 1.88 1.60
N ALA A 151 4.31 1.40 1.73
CA ALA A 151 3.69 1.15 3.03
C ALA A 151 4.43 0.06 3.82
N PHE A 152 4.93 -0.98 3.15
CA PHE A 152 5.69 -2.03 3.81
C PHE A 152 7.03 -1.53 4.33
N VAL A 153 7.79 -0.79 3.50
CA VAL A 153 9.08 -0.20 3.90
C VAL A 153 8.90 0.81 5.03
N GLN A 154 7.85 1.64 4.97
CA GLN A 154 7.50 2.54 6.07
C GLN A 154 7.19 1.77 7.37
N GLY A 155 6.49 0.62 7.26
CA GLY A 155 6.25 -0.27 8.39
C GLY A 155 7.54 -0.87 8.97
N ILE A 156 8.52 -1.22 8.13
CA ILE A 156 9.85 -1.67 8.60
C ILE A 156 10.51 -0.57 9.43
N GLY A 157 10.49 0.67 8.92
CA GLY A 157 10.96 1.85 9.64
C GLY A 157 10.38 1.91 11.04
N PHE A 158 9.05 1.99 11.14
CA PHE A 158 8.34 2.09 12.41
C PHE A 158 8.64 0.96 13.40
N PHE A 159 8.73 -0.29 12.94
CA PHE A 159 8.85 -1.44 13.84
C PHE A 159 10.29 -1.84 14.18
N VAL A 160 11.28 -1.44 13.39
CA VAL A 160 12.66 -1.97 13.50
C VAL A 160 13.71 -0.87 13.67
N LEU A 161 13.48 0.33 13.10
CA LEU A 161 14.55 1.32 12.95
C LEU A 161 14.26 2.66 13.63
N GLU A 162 13.04 3.17 13.46
CA GLU A 162 12.68 4.54 13.77
C GLU A 162 12.54 4.70 15.29
N GLU A 163 13.64 5.12 15.90
CA GLU A 163 13.65 5.58 17.28
C GLU A 163 13.73 7.11 17.31
N HIS A 164 12.71 7.72 17.92
CA HIS A 164 12.73 9.15 18.22
C HIS A 164 13.41 9.38 19.56
N VAL A 165 14.75 9.42 19.54
CA VAL A 165 15.54 9.76 20.73
C VAL A 165 15.47 11.27 20.95
N VAL A 166 14.79 11.64 22.03
CA VAL A 166 14.66 13.02 22.48
C VAL A 166 15.69 13.27 23.57
N ASN A 167 16.50 14.32 23.42
CA ASN A 167 17.45 14.72 24.47
C ASN A 167 16.72 15.36 25.66
N SER A 168 17.44 15.63 26.76
CA SER A 168 16.87 16.26 27.96
C SER A 168 16.21 17.62 27.71
N ASP A 169 16.54 18.28 26.60
CA ASP A 169 16.03 19.59 26.20
C ASP A 169 14.85 19.50 25.23
N GLY A 170 14.37 18.29 24.91
CA GLY A 170 13.22 18.08 24.02
C GLY A 170 13.56 18.04 22.51
N MET A 171 14.84 18.03 22.13
CA MET A 171 15.26 17.96 20.73
C MET A 171 15.45 16.52 20.25
N VAL A 172 14.95 16.22 19.06
CA VAL A 172 15.12 14.93 18.37
C VAL A 172 16.54 14.84 17.80
N THR A 173 17.20 13.69 17.98
CA THR A 173 18.62 13.50 17.64
C THR A 173 18.90 12.38 16.63
N SER A 174 17.88 11.81 15.99
CA SER A 174 18.01 10.69 15.05
C SER A 174 17.92 11.08 13.57
N ASP A 175 18.78 10.49 12.75
CA ASP A 175 18.78 10.58 11.28
C ASP A 175 18.34 9.23 10.66
N PRO A 176 17.41 9.22 9.69
CA PRO A 176 16.91 7.98 9.08
C PRO A 176 17.92 7.40 8.06
N ASN A 177 18.11 6.08 8.07
CA ASN A 177 18.97 5.33 7.14
C ASN A 177 18.15 4.50 6.12
N VAL A 178 18.67 4.36 4.89
CA VAL A 178 17.95 3.80 3.72
C VAL A 178 18.20 2.29 3.50
N ASP A 179 19.19 1.69 4.17
CA ASP A 179 19.72 0.34 3.85
C ASP A 179 18.89 -0.85 4.39
N THR A 180 17.56 -0.74 4.46
CA THR A 180 16.70 -1.71 5.18
C THR A 180 15.64 -2.42 4.35
N ILE A 181 15.75 -2.31 3.03
CA ILE A 181 14.84 -3.00 2.09
C ILE A 181 15.19 -4.50 2.04
N PRO A 182 14.19 -5.42 1.98
CA PRO A 182 14.44 -6.85 1.83
C PRO A 182 15.31 -7.17 0.60
N LYS A 183 16.28 -8.07 0.74
CA LYS A 183 17.14 -8.47 -0.39
C LYS A 183 16.33 -9.12 -1.52
N GLN A 184 15.33 -9.91 -1.17
CA GLN A 184 14.33 -10.42 -2.10
C GLN A 184 12.95 -9.92 -1.67
N PHE A 185 12.27 -9.18 -2.54
CA PHE A 185 10.95 -8.63 -2.25
C PHE A 185 9.95 -9.06 -3.32
N ASN A 186 9.07 -10.00 -2.97
CA ASN A 186 8.05 -10.53 -3.87
C ASN A 186 6.68 -10.05 -3.42
N ILE A 187 5.90 -9.48 -4.33
CA ILE A 187 4.54 -9.03 -4.06
C ILE A 187 3.61 -9.60 -5.13
N GLU A 188 2.53 -10.21 -4.69
CA GLU A 188 1.45 -10.70 -5.53
C GLU A 188 0.17 -9.93 -5.23
N ILE A 189 -0.42 -9.35 -6.27
CA ILE A 189 -1.69 -8.63 -6.19
C ILE A 189 -2.80 -9.57 -6.64
N LEU A 190 -3.70 -9.88 -5.72
CA LEU A 190 -4.87 -10.71 -5.98
C LEU A 190 -6.02 -9.83 -6.50
N SER A 191 -6.45 -10.10 -7.73
CA SER A 191 -7.61 -9.43 -8.35
C SER A 191 -8.87 -10.26 -8.14
N SER A 192 -9.46 -10.18 -6.95
CA SER A 192 -10.70 -10.90 -6.65
C SER A 192 -11.95 -10.12 -7.11
N GLY A 193 -13.04 -10.83 -7.48
CA GLY A 193 -14.33 -10.22 -7.87
C GLY A 193 -15.10 -9.59 -6.69
N HIS A 194 -16.15 -8.81 -6.97
CA HIS A 194 -17.00 -8.16 -5.94
C HIS A 194 -17.64 -9.20 -4.99
N HIS A 195 -17.39 -9.12 -3.69
CA HIS A 195 -17.99 -10.00 -2.68
C HIS A 195 -18.63 -9.20 -1.54
N LYS A 196 -19.86 -9.57 -1.15
CA LYS A 196 -20.72 -8.80 -0.23
C LYS A 196 -20.39 -8.94 1.26
N ASN A 197 -19.78 -10.05 1.71
CA ASN A 197 -19.56 -10.34 3.13
C ASN A 197 -18.14 -10.88 3.37
N ARG A 198 -17.13 -10.02 3.28
CA ARG A 198 -15.73 -10.50 3.36
C ARG A 198 -15.14 -10.21 4.75
N VAL A 199 -14.73 -11.28 5.44
CA VAL A 199 -13.95 -11.28 6.69
C VAL A 199 -12.79 -12.27 6.52
N LEU A 200 -11.55 -11.81 6.70
CA LEU A 200 -10.56 -12.35 7.67
C LEU A 200 -9.25 -11.52 7.65
N SER A 201 -8.94 -10.92 8.80
CA SER A 201 -7.73 -10.14 9.08
C SER A 201 -6.42 -10.94 8.97
N SER A 202 -5.37 -10.27 8.48
CA SER A 202 -4.00 -10.52 8.95
C SER A 202 -3.13 -9.27 8.85
N LYS A 203 -2.28 -9.07 9.86
CA LYS A 203 -1.18 -8.11 9.91
C LYS A 203 0.07 -8.86 10.37
N VAL A 204 1.21 -8.25 10.09
CA VAL A 204 2.58 -8.53 10.58
C VAL A 204 3.42 -9.46 9.71
N SER A 205 4.69 -9.10 9.52
CA SER A 205 5.72 -10.06 9.12
C SER A 205 7.08 -9.82 9.79
N VAL A 206 7.67 -8.63 9.69
CA VAL A 206 9.09 -8.42 10.10
C VAL A 206 9.30 -8.42 11.62
N HIS A 207 8.53 -7.63 12.37
CA HIS A 207 8.64 -7.59 13.84
C HIS A 207 8.32 -8.95 14.50
N CYS A 208 7.33 -9.67 13.97
CA CYS A 208 7.03 -11.03 14.43
C CYS A 208 8.16 -12.00 14.11
N ALA A 209 8.76 -11.92 12.92
CA ALA A 209 9.86 -12.80 12.54
C ALA A 209 11.08 -12.59 13.45
N ILE A 210 11.44 -11.34 13.76
CA ILE A 210 12.51 -11.02 14.72
C ILE A 210 12.16 -11.57 16.11
N ARG A 211 10.92 -11.39 16.57
CA ARG A 211 10.46 -11.88 17.88
C ARG A 211 10.60 -13.40 17.99
N GLU A 212 10.13 -14.15 16.99
CA GLU A 212 10.22 -15.61 17.03
C GLU A 212 11.68 -16.10 16.93
N ALA A 213 12.53 -15.44 16.12
CA ALA A 213 13.95 -15.79 16.05
C ALA A 213 14.66 -15.64 17.41
N ILE A 214 14.38 -14.56 18.15
CA ILE A 214 14.95 -14.35 19.50
C ILE A 214 14.37 -15.35 20.51
N LYS A 215 13.08 -15.65 20.44
CA LYS A 215 12.43 -16.61 21.32
C LYS A 215 13.01 -18.02 21.16
N GLU A 216 13.26 -18.46 19.92
CA GLU A 216 13.94 -19.72 19.64
C GLU A 216 15.35 -19.74 20.23
N LEU A 217 16.13 -18.66 20.05
CA LEU A 217 17.46 -18.54 20.66
C LEU A 217 17.42 -18.66 22.19
N GLN A 218 16.45 -18.01 22.85
CA GLN A 218 16.28 -18.10 24.30
C GLN A 218 15.88 -19.51 24.74
N TYR A 219 15.05 -20.20 23.95
CA TYR A 219 14.71 -21.59 24.20
C TYR A 219 15.94 -22.50 24.16
N TYR A 220 16.80 -22.39 23.14
CA TYR A 220 18.06 -23.15 23.05
C TYR A 220 19.03 -22.86 24.21
N SER A 221 19.13 -21.59 24.61
CA SER A 221 19.95 -21.18 25.76
C SER A 221 19.45 -21.80 27.06
N ASN A 222 18.13 -21.85 27.27
CA ASN A 222 17.52 -22.35 28.49
C ASN A 222 17.48 -23.88 28.56
N SER A 223 17.32 -24.59 27.44
CA SER A 223 17.34 -26.06 27.40
C SER A 223 18.70 -26.66 27.73
N SER A 224 19.78 -25.90 27.55
CA SER A 224 21.15 -26.29 27.93
C SER A 224 21.42 -26.15 29.43
N ASN A 225 20.55 -25.49 30.19
CA ASN A 225 20.64 -25.40 31.66
C ASN A 225 19.68 -26.41 32.30
N GLU A 226 20.21 -27.49 32.88
CA GLU A 226 19.43 -28.57 33.53
C GLU A 226 18.58 -28.12 34.75
N ASN A 227 18.65 -26.84 35.17
CA ASN A 227 17.99 -26.30 36.37
C ASN A 227 16.95 -25.20 36.09
N CYS A 228 16.10 -25.33 35.07
CA CYS A 228 14.99 -24.39 34.87
C CYS A 228 13.62 -25.09 34.87
N SER A 229 12.93 -24.96 36.00
CA SER A 229 11.53 -25.37 36.16
C SER A 229 10.65 -24.70 35.11
N SER A 230 9.94 -25.53 34.35
CA SER A 230 8.98 -25.16 33.31
C SER A 230 8.06 -24.01 33.73
N THR A 231 8.27 -22.83 33.18
CA THR A 231 7.20 -21.87 32.97
C THR A 231 7.50 -21.18 31.65
N SER A 232 6.55 -21.29 30.71
CA SER A 232 6.51 -20.51 29.48
C SER A 232 6.48 -19.02 29.85
N ALA A 233 7.64 -18.43 30.13
CA ALA A 233 7.75 -17.00 30.35
C ALA A 233 7.28 -16.32 29.07
N ILE A 234 6.28 -15.44 29.19
CA ILE A 234 5.76 -14.67 28.06
C ILE A 234 6.91 -13.81 27.54
N PHE A 235 7.44 -14.14 26.36
CA PHE A 235 8.47 -13.36 25.71
C PHE A 235 7.85 -12.09 25.13
N ARG A 236 8.18 -10.94 25.72
CA ARG A 236 7.74 -9.62 25.28
C ARG A 236 8.91 -8.89 24.65
N MET A 237 8.71 -8.43 23.41
CA MET A 237 9.62 -7.55 22.70
C MET A 237 8.86 -6.28 22.37
N ASP A 238 9.33 -5.15 22.90
CA ASP A 238 8.74 -3.85 22.65
C ASP A 238 9.21 -3.30 21.30
N THR A 239 8.43 -2.37 20.74
CA THR A 239 8.71 -1.69 19.47
C THR A 239 9.32 -0.31 19.73
N PRO A 240 10.33 0.14 18.97
CA PRO A 240 10.97 -0.54 17.83
C PRO A 240 11.99 -1.61 18.26
N ALA A 241 12.16 -2.64 17.42
CA ALA A 241 13.16 -3.69 17.60
C ALA A 241 14.52 -3.27 17.04
N THR A 242 15.10 -2.23 17.62
CA THR A 242 16.40 -1.67 17.23
C THR A 242 17.55 -2.64 17.54
N MET A 243 18.70 -2.40 16.90
CA MET A 243 19.89 -3.26 17.01
C MET A 243 20.32 -3.51 18.46
N ASP A 244 20.27 -2.49 19.31
CA ASP A 244 20.65 -2.59 20.72
C ASP A 244 19.64 -3.40 21.54
N VAL A 245 18.33 -3.26 21.26
CA VAL A 245 17.25 -4.03 21.88
C VAL A 245 17.39 -5.50 21.49
N VAL A 246 17.57 -5.79 20.20
CA VAL A 246 17.78 -7.14 19.69
C VAL A 246 19.03 -7.76 20.32
N LYS A 247 20.16 -7.02 20.36
CA LYS A 247 21.41 -7.51 21.00
C LYS A 247 21.19 -7.85 22.47
N ARG A 248 20.48 -7.01 23.21
CA ARG A 248 20.18 -7.21 24.63
C ARG A 248 19.35 -8.47 24.86
N LEU A 249 18.31 -8.68 24.04
CA LEU A 249 17.42 -9.85 24.15
C LEU A 249 18.09 -11.14 23.68
N CYS A 250 19.03 -11.06 22.73
CA CYS A 250 19.84 -12.19 22.27
C CYS A 250 20.89 -12.66 23.28
N GLY A 251 21.15 -11.92 24.37
CA GLY A 251 22.16 -12.27 25.37
C GLY A 251 23.61 -12.02 24.94
N LEU A 252 24.49 -11.82 25.92
CA LEU A 252 25.91 -11.55 25.69
C LEU A 252 26.71 -12.84 25.47
N ASP A 253 26.42 -13.89 26.24
CA ASP A 253 27.26 -15.10 26.29
C ASP A 253 26.75 -16.24 25.39
N ASN A 254 25.67 -16.01 24.65
CA ASN A 254 25.00 -17.06 23.87
C ASN A 254 25.89 -17.60 22.75
N VAL A 255 26.73 -16.74 22.15
CA VAL A 255 27.71 -17.18 21.14
C VAL A 255 28.80 -18.03 21.78
N GLU A 256 29.29 -17.64 22.97
CA GLU A 256 30.33 -18.37 23.69
C GLU A 256 29.83 -19.76 24.12
N ARG A 257 28.63 -19.85 24.69
CA ARG A 257 27.99 -21.12 25.04
C ARG A 257 27.76 -22.02 23.84
N TYR A 258 27.34 -21.47 22.71
CA TYR A 258 27.18 -22.24 21.48
C TYR A 258 28.52 -22.81 21.00
N LEU A 259 29.58 -22.00 21.00
CA LEU A 259 30.93 -22.45 20.62
C LEU A 259 31.46 -23.54 21.57
N GLN A 260 31.26 -23.39 22.88
CA GLN A 260 31.60 -24.43 23.86
C GLN A 260 30.86 -25.75 23.56
N SER A 261 29.56 -25.68 23.26
CA SER A 261 28.77 -26.87 22.90
C SER A 261 29.23 -27.58 21.61
N LEU A 262 29.91 -26.87 20.70
CA LEU A 262 30.49 -27.46 19.49
C LEU A 262 31.84 -28.12 19.77
N VAL A 263 32.63 -27.58 20.70
CA VAL A 263 33.91 -28.15 21.13
C VAL A 263 33.70 -29.40 21.99
N ASP A 264 32.61 -29.44 22.77
CA ASP A 264 32.26 -30.55 23.65
C ASP A 264 31.55 -31.71 22.92
N ARG A 265 31.28 -31.60 21.61
CA ARG A 265 30.75 -32.70 20.79
C ARG A 265 31.91 -33.62 20.35
N PRO A 266 31.87 -34.92 20.68
CA PRO A 266 32.92 -35.88 20.32
C PRO A 266 33.01 -36.15 18.82
#